data_AF-A0A954UBF9-F1
#
_entry.id   AF-A0A954UBF9-F1
#
_cell.length_a   1.000
_cell.length_b   1.000
_cell.length_c   1.000
_cell.angle_alpha   90.00
_cell.angle_beta   90.00
_cell.angle_gamma   90.00
#
_symmetry.space_group_name_H-M   'P 1'
#
loop_
_entity.id
_entity.type
_entity.pdbx_description
1 polymer ?
#
loop_
_entity_poly.entity_id
_entity_poly.type
_entity_poly.pdbx_seq_one_letter_code
_entity_poly.pdbx_strand_id
1 'polypeptide(L)'
;MPQVFRTFDAASPDNHTPIRAQTSVPQQGLYLLNSDFVAELAQQLADRTEQAASVPSAQAAWMFKQVFCRTPDAVEQALLDEFLQATRENHNSNAVSRSPPLVQLAGALLAANELAYID
;
A
#
# COMPACT_ATOMS: atom_id res chain seq x y z
N MET A 1 -11.59 -17.18 30.54
CA MET A 1 -12.69 -16.44 29.88
C MET A 1 -13.60 -15.87 30.95
N PRO A 2 -14.21 -14.68 30.83
CA PRO A 2 -13.71 -13.38 30.38
C PRO A 2 -14.22 -12.21 31.29
N GLN A 3 -13.63 -11.02 31.21
CA GLN A 3 -14.42 -9.80 31.33
C GLN A 3 -13.77 -8.66 30.54
N VAL A 4 -14.61 -8.08 29.70
CA VAL A 4 -14.31 -7.15 28.64
C VAL A 4 -14.56 -5.71 29.10
N PHE A 5 -13.82 -4.80 28.48
CA PHE A 5 -14.17 -3.42 28.14
C PHE A 5 -14.01 -2.26 29.14
N ARG A 6 -13.28 -1.25 28.61
CA ARG A 6 -13.37 0.21 28.79
C ARG A 6 -12.71 0.72 30.07
N THR A 7 -11.78 1.67 29.96
CA THR A 7 -12.16 3.08 30.02
C THR A 7 -10.98 3.97 29.63
N PHE A 8 -11.14 4.65 28.50
CA PHE A 8 -10.79 6.04 28.21
C PHE A 8 -9.38 6.56 28.53
N ASP A 9 -8.71 6.93 27.44
CA ASP A 9 -7.89 8.13 27.25
C ASP A 9 -7.77 9.04 28.49
N ALA A 10 -6.58 9.00 29.08
CA ALA A 10 -6.08 10.08 29.92
C ALA A 10 -4.71 10.47 29.36
N ALA A 11 -4.71 11.46 28.47
CA ALA A 11 -3.53 12.27 28.22
C ALA A 11 -2.99 12.77 29.56
N SER A 12 -1.85 12.23 30.00
CA SER A 12 -1.06 12.82 31.07
C SER A 12 -0.10 13.81 30.42
N PRO A 13 -0.32 15.13 30.59
CA PRO A 13 0.69 16.12 30.25
C PRO A 13 1.79 16.05 31.31
N ASP A 14 3.00 16.41 30.94
CA ASP A 14 4.19 16.43 31.79
C ASP A 14 4.84 15.07 32.08
N ASN A 15 5.53 14.55 31.08
CA ASN A 15 6.84 13.97 31.38
C ASN A 15 7.85 14.37 30.30
N HIS A 16 8.74 15.29 30.67
CA HIS A 16 9.96 15.61 29.94
C HIS A 16 10.67 14.32 29.53
N THR A 17 10.60 13.97 28.26
CA THR A 17 11.48 12.95 27.70
C THR A 17 12.60 13.70 26.97
N PRO A 18 13.83 13.71 27.50
CA PRO A 18 14.95 14.34 26.85
C PRO A 18 15.20 13.57 25.55
N ILE A 19 15.19 14.31 24.44
CA ILE A 19 15.75 13.98 23.12
C ILE A 19 16.19 12.51 23.03
N ARG A 20 15.31 11.64 22.51
CA ARG A 20 15.82 10.43 21.87
C ARG A 20 16.51 10.87 20.60
N ALA A 21 17.80 10.58 20.49
CA ALA A 21 18.53 10.76 19.26
C ALA A 21 17.75 10.12 18.11
N GLN A 22 17.46 10.92 17.08
CA GLN A 22 17.17 10.42 15.75
C GLN A 22 18.35 9.54 15.33
N THR A 23 18.23 8.24 15.50
CA THR A 23 18.92 7.34 14.60
C THR A 23 17.99 7.18 13.42
N SER A 24 18.02 8.14 12.50
CA SER A 24 17.81 7.76 11.12
C SER A 24 18.89 6.72 10.86
N VAL A 25 18.50 5.45 10.76
CA VAL A 25 19.29 4.49 10.00
C VAL A 25 18.72 4.63 8.60
N PRO A 26 19.27 5.54 7.77
CA PRO A 26 18.73 5.85 6.46
C PRO A 26 19.27 4.81 5.47
N GLN A 27 19.00 3.53 5.73
CA GLN A 27 19.41 2.43 4.85
C GLN A 27 18.33 1.38 4.61
N GLN A 28 17.27 1.31 5.44
CA GLN A 28 16.22 0.30 5.22
C GLN A 28 15.15 0.71 4.21
N GLY A 29 14.84 2.01 4.09
CA GLY A 29 13.91 2.50 3.05
C GLY A 29 14.47 2.40 1.63
N LEU A 30 15.80 2.48 1.46
CA LEU A 30 16.43 2.45 0.14
C LEU A 30 16.57 1.03 -0.43
N TYR A 31 16.56 0.00 0.43
CA TYR A 31 16.52 -1.40 0.00
C TYR A 31 15.12 -1.78 -0.50
N LEU A 32 14.05 -1.32 0.15
CA LEU A 32 12.67 -1.56 -0.30
C LEU A 32 12.41 -1.05 -1.72
N LEU A 33 12.95 0.11 -2.10
CA LEU A 33 12.74 0.70 -3.43
C LEU A 33 13.58 0.04 -4.56
N ASN A 34 14.62 -0.74 -4.24
CA ASN A 34 15.49 -1.41 -5.23
C ASN A 34 15.52 -2.94 -5.07
N SER A 35 14.72 -3.51 -4.18
CA SER A 35 14.78 -4.95 -3.92
C SER A 35 13.91 -5.73 -4.90
N ASP A 36 14.52 -6.75 -5.53
CA ASP A 36 13.83 -7.80 -6.28
C ASP A 36 12.64 -8.36 -5.48
N PHE A 37 12.75 -8.38 -4.15
CA PHE A 37 11.69 -8.78 -3.23
C PHE A 37 10.38 -7.98 -3.40
N VAL A 38 10.42 -6.65 -3.52
CA VAL A 38 9.20 -5.85 -3.71
C VAL A 38 8.62 -6.05 -5.11
N ALA A 39 9.47 -6.25 -6.12
CA ALA A 39 9.02 -6.56 -7.47
C ALA A 39 8.33 -7.94 -7.53
N GLU A 40 8.90 -8.95 -6.87
CA GLU A 40 8.30 -10.29 -6.72
C GLU A 40 6.98 -10.23 -5.97
N LEU A 41 6.91 -9.47 -4.87
CA LEU A 41 5.67 -9.28 -4.12
C LEU A 41 4.60 -8.58 -4.96
N ALA A 42 4.98 -7.55 -5.72
CA ALA A 42 4.07 -6.85 -6.62
C ALA A 42 3.51 -7.79 -7.71
N GLN A 43 4.37 -8.66 -8.26
CA GLN A 43 3.96 -9.66 -9.24
C GLN A 43 2.99 -10.67 -8.62
N GLN A 44 3.33 -11.26 -7.48
CA GLN A 44 2.46 -12.23 -6.81
C GLN A 44 1.12 -11.63 -6.39
N LEU A 45 1.11 -10.37 -5.95
CA LEU A 45 -0.12 -9.66 -5.60
C LEU A 45 -0.99 -9.41 -6.84
N ALA A 46 -0.38 -9.05 -7.97
CA ALA A 46 -1.09 -8.90 -9.24
C ALA A 46 -1.71 -10.23 -9.70
N ASP A 47 -0.95 -11.33 -9.68
CA ASP A 47 -1.44 -12.66 -10.10
C ASP A 47 -2.64 -13.13 -9.25
N ARG A 48 -2.57 -12.91 -7.94
CA ARG A 48 -3.69 -13.22 -7.03
C ARG A 48 -4.91 -12.33 -7.29
N THR A 49 -4.69 -11.08 -7.68
CA THR A 49 -5.77 -10.13 -8.00
C THR A 49 -6.50 -10.55 -9.27
N GLU A 50 -5.79 -10.99 -10.30
CA GLU A 50 -6.38 -11.49 -11.55
C GLU A 50 -7.26 -12.72 -11.32
N GLN A 51 -6.86 -13.60 -10.40
CA GLN A 51 -7.64 -14.79 -10.02
C GLN A 51 -8.87 -14.44 -9.19
N ALA A 52 -8.79 -13.40 -8.36
CA ALA A 52 -9.86 -13.03 -7.43
C ALA A 52 -10.95 -12.16 -8.08
N ALA A 53 -10.62 -11.36 -9.09
CA ALA A 53 -11.57 -10.45 -9.74
C ALA A 53 -11.26 -10.26 -11.23
N SER A 54 -12.32 -10.19 -12.04
CA SER A 54 -12.20 -9.97 -13.50
C SER A 54 -12.48 -8.52 -13.92
N VAL A 55 -13.11 -7.72 -13.05
CA VAL A 55 -13.45 -6.32 -13.35
C VAL A 55 -12.35 -5.41 -12.82
N PRO A 56 -11.81 -4.45 -13.61
CA PRO A 56 -10.68 -3.60 -13.22
C PRO A 56 -10.86 -2.87 -11.88
N SER A 57 -12.02 -2.25 -11.68
CA SER A 57 -12.33 -1.51 -10.46
C SER A 57 -12.41 -2.44 -9.24
N ALA A 58 -12.97 -3.65 -9.41
CA ALA A 58 -12.99 -4.68 -8.38
C ALA A 58 -11.59 -5.27 -8.09
N GLN A 59 -10.74 -5.39 -9.12
CA GLN A 59 -9.33 -5.78 -8.95
C GLN A 59 -8.59 -4.76 -8.09
N ALA A 60 -8.75 -3.47 -8.38
CA ALA A 60 -8.14 -2.39 -7.63
C ALA A 60 -8.59 -2.40 -6.16
N ALA A 61 -9.90 -2.50 -5.92
CA ALA A 61 -10.47 -2.56 -4.58
C ALA A 61 -10.01 -3.81 -3.80
N TRP A 62 -9.94 -4.96 -4.47
CA TRP A 62 -9.46 -6.20 -3.87
C TRP A 62 -8.00 -6.08 -3.43
N MET A 63 -7.15 -5.57 -4.32
CA MET A 63 -5.73 -5.37 -4.07
C MET A 63 -5.51 -4.37 -2.92
N PHE A 64 -6.22 -3.24 -2.94
CA PHE A 64 -6.20 -2.25 -1.87
C PHE A 64 -6.55 -2.89 -0.52
N LYS A 65 -7.59 -3.72 -0.48
CA LYS A 65 -7.97 -4.44 0.73
C LYS A 65 -6.92 -5.44 1.21
N GLN A 66 -6.18 -6.08 0.31
CA GLN A 66 -5.08 -6.97 0.71
C GLN A 66 -3.91 -6.19 1.35
N VAL A 67 -3.62 -4.98 0.84
CA VAL A 67 -2.50 -4.16 1.32
C VAL A 67 -2.85 -3.43 2.62
N PHE A 68 -4.01 -2.75 2.66
CA PHE A 68 -4.41 -1.88 3.77
C PHE A 68 -5.42 -2.49 4.74
N CYS A 69 -5.85 -3.74 4.51
CA CYS A 69 -6.84 -4.44 5.34
C CYS A 69 -8.19 -3.72 5.50
N ARG A 70 -8.49 -2.73 4.67
CA ARG A 70 -9.76 -1.98 4.63
C ARG A 70 -10.26 -1.83 3.19
N THR A 71 -11.55 -1.53 3.02
CA THR A 71 -12.06 -1.16 1.69
C THR A 71 -11.66 0.27 1.37
N PRO A 72 -11.32 0.60 0.12
CA PRO A 72 -11.10 1.98 -0.28
C PRO A 72 -12.39 2.79 -0.10
N ASP A 73 -12.25 4.05 0.27
CA ASP A 73 -13.36 4.99 0.21
C ASP A 73 -13.66 5.43 -1.24
N ALA A 74 -14.65 6.29 -1.44
CA ALA A 74 -15.05 6.73 -2.78
C ALA A 74 -13.96 7.55 -3.50
N VAL A 75 -13.15 8.30 -2.76
CA VAL A 75 -12.07 9.14 -3.31
C VAL A 75 -10.90 8.26 -3.69
N GLU A 76 -10.49 7.35 -2.80
CA GLU A 76 -9.44 6.37 -3.05
C GLU A 76 -9.80 5.44 -4.21
N GLN A 77 -11.05 4.98 -4.27
CA GLN A 77 -11.53 4.15 -5.37
C GLN A 77 -11.40 4.88 -6.72
N ALA A 78 -11.78 6.16 -6.77
CA ALA A 78 -11.64 6.96 -7.98
C ALA A 78 -10.16 7.13 -8.38
N LEU A 79 -9.26 7.35 -7.42
CA LEU A 79 -7.81 7.44 -7.68
C LEU A 79 -7.23 6.11 -8.19
N LEU A 80 -7.67 4.98 -7.63
CA LEU A 80 -7.26 3.65 -8.08
C LEU A 80 -7.70 3.39 -9.54
N ASP A 81 -8.95 3.74 -9.86
CA ASP A 81 -9.51 3.58 -11.19
C ASP A 81 -8.81 4.48 -12.22
N GLU A 82 -8.55 5.74 -11.86
CA GLU A 82 -7.79 6.69 -12.69
C GLU A 82 -6.36 6.18 -12.93
N PHE A 83 -5.68 5.72 -11.88
CA PHE A 83 -4.32 5.19 -11.99
C PHE A 83 -4.27 3.96 -12.91
N LEU A 84 -5.22 3.02 -12.79
CA LEU A 84 -5.29 1.86 -13.66
C LEU A 84 -5.59 2.23 -15.12
N GLN A 85 -6.43 3.23 -15.36
CA GLN A 85 -6.69 3.71 -16.70
C GLN A 85 -5.44 4.33 -17.31
N ALA A 86 -4.78 5.26 -16.60
CA ALA A 86 -3.57 5.92 -17.07
C ALA A 86 -2.43 4.94 -17.33
N THR A 87 -2.25 3.93 -16.47
CA THR A 87 -1.21 2.91 -16.67
C THR A 87 -1.51 1.98 -17.85
N ARG A 88 -2.78 1.68 -18.14
CA ARG A 88 -3.17 0.90 -19.33
C ARG A 88 -2.93 1.66 -20.63
N GLU A 89 -3.32 2.93 -20.69
CA GLU A 89 -3.09 3.78 -21.87
C GLU A 89 -1.58 3.90 -22.16
N ASN A 90 -0.78 4.10 -21.11
CA ASN A 90 0.67 4.14 -21.22
C ASN A 90 1.28 2.77 -21.59
N HIS A 91 0.76 1.67 -21.06
CA HIS A 91 1.23 0.33 -21.39
C HIS A 91 0.91 -0.05 -22.84
N ASN A 92 -0.29 0.25 -23.33
CA ASN A 92 -0.66 0.00 -24.73
C ASN A 92 0.23 0.76 -25.71
N SER A 93 0.71 1.95 -25.32
CA SER A 93 1.60 2.79 -26.14
C SER A 93 3.06 2.32 -26.12
N ASN A 94 3.49 1.56 -25.10
CA ASN A 94 4.88 1.13 -24.93
C ASN A 94 5.00 -0.23 -24.21
N ALA A 95 4.29 -1.24 -24.74
CA ALA A 95 4.07 -2.52 -24.06
C ALA A 95 5.33 -3.37 -23.88
N VAL A 96 6.34 -3.19 -24.73
CA VAL A 96 7.54 -4.06 -24.78
C VAL A 96 8.48 -3.85 -23.60
N SER A 97 8.43 -2.69 -22.94
CA SER A 97 9.40 -2.31 -21.89
C SER A 97 8.81 -2.04 -20.52
N ARG A 98 7.47 -2.08 -20.36
CA ARG A 98 6.81 -1.75 -19.09
C ARG A 98 6.11 -2.95 -18.49
N SER A 99 6.19 -3.06 -17.16
CA SER A 99 5.47 -4.06 -16.39
C SER A 99 3.94 -3.94 -16.59
N PRO A 100 3.19 -5.04 -16.43
CA PRO A 100 1.73 -5.02 -16.54
C PRO A 100 1.08 -3.98 -15.59
N PRO A 101 -0.07 -3.39 -15.95
CA PRO A 101 -0.73 -2.36 -15.14
C PRO A 101 -1.02 -2.77 -13.69
N LEU A 102 -1.42 -4.02 -13.45
CA LEU A 102 -1.69 -4.52 -12.10
C LEU A 102 -0.41 -4.64 -11.25
N VAL A 103 0.72 -4.97 -11.86
CA VAL A 103 2.02 -5.01 -11.18
C VAL A 103 2.47 -3.60 -10.82
N GLN A 104 2.24 -2.62 -11.70
CA GLN A 104 2.50 -1.21 -11.41
C GLN A 104 1.63 -0.69 -10.26
N LEU A 105 0.33 -1.05 -10.24
CA LEU A 105 -0.56 -0.70 -9.13
C LEU A 105 -0.09 -1.36 -7.82
N ALA A 106 0.24 -2.65 -7.85
CA ALA A 106 0.74 -3.37 -6.67
C ALA A 106 2.02 -2.72 -6.12
N GLY A 107 2.98 -2.37 -7.00
CA GLY A 107 4.17 -1.64 -6.61
C GLY A 107 3.86 -0.26 -6.02
N ALA A 108 2.92 0.48 -6.61
CA ALA A 108 2.49 1.78 -6.11
C ALA A 108 1.85 1.66 -4.72
N LEU A 109 0.99 0.67 -4.47
CA LEU A 109 0.35 0.45 -3.17
C LEU A 109 1.34 -0.04 -2.10
N LEU A 110 2.27 -0.92 -2.47
CA LEU A 110 3.33 -1.39 -1.57
C LEU A 110 4.32 -0.26 -1.21
N ALA A 111 4.51 0.71 -2.11
CA ALA A 111 5.31 1.91 -1.86
C ALA A 111 4.50 3.05 -1.21
N ALA A 112 3.16 3.01 -1.29
CA ALA A 112 2.27 3.99 -0.69
C ALA A 112 2.28 3.82 0.83
N ASN A 113 2.90 4.80 1.47
CA ASN A 113 3.47 4.68 2.80
C ASN A 113 2.45 4.88 3.93
N GLU A 114 1.29 4.19 3.92
CA GLU A 114 0.46 4.05 5.14
C GLU A 114 0.98 2.95 6.08
N LEU A 115 2.05 2.23 5.72
CA LEU A 115 2.69 1.23 6.58
C LEU A 115 3.92 1.76 7.34
N ALA A 116 4.34 3.02 7.11
CA ALA A 116 5.47 3.64 7.83
C ALA A 116 5.07 4.64 8.92
N TYR A 117 3.81 5.11 8.95
CA TYR A 117 3.32 6.01 10.00
C TYR A 117 1.93 5.56 10.44
N ILE A 118 1.90 4.86 11.58
CA ILE A 118 0.73 4.86 12.46
C ILE A 118 0.81 6.23 13.16
N ASP A 119 -0.12 7.13 12.86
CA ASP A 119 -0.38 8.31 13.73
C ASP A 119 -1.03 7.84 15.04
#